data_AF-A0A550H3Q0-F1
#
_entry.id   AF-A0A550H3Q0-F1
#
_cell.length_a   1.000
_cell.length_b   1.000
_cell.length_c   1.000
_cell.angle_alpha   90.00
_cell.angle_beta   90.00
_cell.angle_gamma   90.00
#
_symmetry.space_group_name_H-M   'P 1'
#
loop_
_entity.id
_entity.type
_entity.pdbx_description
1 polymer ?
#
loop_
_entity_poly.entity_id
_entity_poly.type
_entity_poly.pdbx_seq_one_letter_code
_entity_poly.pdbx_strand_id
1 'polypeptide(L)'
;MSQPLNETKEIVAKISQSVEDEELVAQLKNIDRLVTQNLNKIWLRTKSGKPMAEGLQQKAEAALKHIEDVPALKNAITELEDAVKEIDAESERRSMIVT
;
A
#
# COMPACT_ATOMS: atom_id res chain seq x y z
N MET A 1 12.40 3.38 -9.65
CA MET A 1 11.08 3.10 -9.04
C MET A 1 11.15 3.47 -7.56
N SER A 2 10.03 3.67 -6.86
CA SER A 2 10.07 3.92 -5.41
C SER A 2 10.35 2.59 -4.69
N GLN A 3 11.44 2.53 -3.92
CA GLN A 3 11.84 1.31 -3.21
C GLN A 3 10.81 0.88 -2.15
N PRO A 4 10.28 1.76 -1.27
CA PRO A 4 9.27 1.36 -0.28
C PRO A 4 7.99 0.77 -0.88
N LEU A 5 7.57 1.26 -2.05
CA LEU A 5 6.38 0.75 -2.76
C LEU A 5 6.63 -0.61 -3.41
N ASN A 6 7.86 -0.89 -3.87
CA ASN A 6 8.23 -2.23 -4.32
C ASN A 6 8.16 -3.24 -3.16
N GLU A 7 8.71 -2.87 -2.00
CA GLU A 7 8.69 -3.72 -0.80
C GLU A 7 7.25 -3.94 -0.30
N THR A 8 6.44 -2.88 -0.28
CA THR A 8 4.99 -2.97 -0.01
C THR A 8 4.31 -3.99 -0.94
N LYS A 9 4.60 -3.93 -2.24
CA LYS A 9 4.01 -4.84 -3.23
C LYS A 9 4.35 -6.30 -2.95
N GLU A 10 5.62 -6.58 -2.65
CA GLU A 10 6.07 -7.93 -2.32
C GLU A 10 5.41 -8.45 -1.04
N ILE A 11 5.24 -7.58 -0.04
CA ILE A 11 4.57 -7.94 1.22
C ILE A 11 3.08 -8.24 0.98
N VAL A 12 2.36 -7.37 0.25
CA VAL A 12 0.95 -7.59 -0.10
C VAL A 12 0.76 -8.90 -0.87
N ALA A 13 1.66 -9.22 -1.80
CA ALA A 13 1.63 -10.49 -2.52
C ALA A 13 1.82 -11.69 -1.60
N LYS A 14 2.73 -11.61 -0.62
CA LYS A 14 2.92 -12.66 0.40
C LYS A 14 1.67 -12.85 1.26
N ILE A 15 1.09 -11.75 1.76
CA ILE A 15 -0.14 -11.81 2.57
C ILE A 15 -1.28 -12.44 1.76
N SER A 16 -1.45 -12.03 0.51
CA SER A 16 -2.50 -12.57 -0.36
C SER A 16 -2.36 -14.06 -0.67
N GLN A 17 -1.16 -14.65 -0.53
CA GLN A 17 -0.94 -16.09 -0.69
C GLN A 17 -1.27 -16.88 0.58
N SER A 18 -1.28 -16.23 1.74
CA SER A 18 -1.51 -16.87 3.04
C SER A 18 -2.92 -16.67 3.58
N VAL A 19 -3.71 -15.79 2.97
CA VAL A 19 -5.08 -15.49 3.39
C VAL A 19 -6.08 -16.23 2.49
N GLU A 20 -7.00 -16.97 3.11
CA GLU A 20 -8.08 -17.68 2.42
C GLU A 20 -9.39 -16.88 2.34
N ASP A 21 -9.50 -15.81 3.14
CA ASP A 21 -10.66 -14.92 3.18
C ASP A 21 -10.79 -14.11 1.87
N GLU A 22 -11.88 -14.35 1.12
CA GLU A 22 -12.12 -13.71 -0.18
C GLU A 22 -12.26 -12.18 -0.09
N GLU A 23 -12.82 -11.65 1.00
CA GLU A 23 -12.98 -10.20 1.20
C GLU A 23 -11.61 -9.55 1.37
N LEU A 24 -10.75 -10.14 2.21
CA LEU A 24 -9.39 -9.68 2.42
C LEU A 24 -8.54 -9.80 1.15
N VAL A 25 -8.70 -10.90 0.39
CA VAL A 25 -8.00 -11.07 -0.89
C VAL A 25 -8.44 -10.01 -1.90
N ALA A 26 -9.73 -9.64 -1.94
CA ALA A 26 -10.21 -8.56 -2.80
C ALA A 26 -9.61 -7.19 -2.39
N GLN A 27 -9.52 -6.90 -1.09
CA GLN A 27 -8.86 -5.68 -0.59
C GLN A 27 -7.37 -5.66 -0.96
N LEU A 28 -6.64 -6.76 -0.74
CA LEU A 28 -5.23 -6.87 -1.08
C LEU A 28 -4.97 -6.70 -2.59
N LYS A 29 -5.86 -7.21 -3.45
CA LYS A 29 -5.80 -6.96 -4.90
C LYS A 29 -6.01 -5.48 -5.23
N ASN A 30 -6.92 -4.80 -4.54
CA ASN A 30 -7.11 -3.35 -4.74
C ASN A 30 -5.87 -2.57 -4.30
N ILE A 31 -5.28 -2.93 -3.16
CA ILE A 31 -4.02 -2.34 -2.67
C ILE A 31 -2.90 -2.56 -3.68
N ASP A 32 -2.70 -3.78 -4.18
CA ASP A 32 -1.66 -4.08 -5.19
C ASP A 32 -1.82 -3.24 -6.46
N ARG A 33 -3.07 -3.07 -6.92
CA ARG A 33 -3.39 -2.21 -8.06
C ARG A 33 -2.98 -0.75 -7.81
N LEU A 34 -3.38 -0.18 -6.67
CA LEU A 34 -3.07 1.21 -6.33
C LEU A 34 -1.57 1.43 -6.11
N VAL A 35 -0.89 0.49 -5.44
CA VAL A 35 0.58 0.49 -5.29
C VAL A 35 1.25 0.48 -6.65
N THR A 36 0.80 -0.39 -7.57
CA THR A 36 1.38 -0.51 -8.91
C THR A 36 1.17 0.77 -9.73
N GLN A 37 0.00 1.41 -9.64
CA GLN A 37 -0.28 2.69 -10.31
C GLN A 37 0.63 3.82 -9.80
N ASN A 38 0.97 3.79 -8.51
CA ASN A 38 1.77 4.82 -7.86
C ASN A 38 3.29 4.53 -7.88
N LEU A 39 3.70 3.29 -8.15
CA LEU A 39 5.09 2.81 -8.07
C LEU A 39 6.11 3.66 -8.85
N ASN A 40 5.68 4.16 -10.00
CA ASN A 40 6.53 4.91 -10.93
C ASN A 40 6.50 6.43 -10.71
N LYS A 41 5.63 6.94 -9.84
CA LYS A 41 5.50 8.38 -9.58
C LYS A 41 6.78 8.92 -8.95
N ILE A 42 7.32 9.99 -9.56
CA ILE A 42 8.60 10.59 -9.14
C ILE A 42 8.46 11.29 -7.79
N TRP A 43 7.31 11.91 -7.50
CA TRP A 43 7.09 12.69 -6.28
C TRP A 43 7.21 11.83 -5.01
N LEU A 44 6.92 10.53 -5.09
CA LEU A 44 7.10 9.56 -4.00
C LEU A 44 8.58 9.34 -3.62
N ARG A 45 9.51 9.86 -4.41
CA ARG A 45 10.96 9.87 -4.13
C ARG A 45 11.45 11.22 -3.62
N THR A 46 10.57 12.22 -3.51
CA THR A 46 10.91 13.56 -3.02
C THR A 46 10.82 13.62 -1.50
N LYS A 47 11.32 14.71 -0.90
CA LYS A 47 11.24 14.91 0.56
C LYS A 47 9.82 14.85 1.13
N SER A 48 8.80 15.23 0.35
CA SER A 48 7.40 15.18 0.81
C SER A 48 6.74 13.82 0.57
N GLY A 49 7.07 13.13 -0.53
CA GLY A 49 6.45 11.84 -0.84
C GLY A 49 7.15 10.62 -0.25
N LYS A 50 8.45 10.71 0.05
CA LYS A 50 9.22 9.61 0.64
C LYS A 50 8.65 9.14 1.99
N PRO A 51 8.30 10.03 2.94
CA PRO A 51 7.69 9.61 4.21
C PRO A 51 6.35 8.88 4.04
N MET A 52 5.54 9.25 3.03
CA MET A 52 4.29 8.55 2.74
C MET A 52 4.55 7.13 2.23
N ALA A 53 5.51 6.97 1.32
CA ALA A 53 5.90 5.66 0.80
C ALA A 53 6.51 4.76 1.89
N GLU A 54 7.35 5.31 2.76
CA GLU A 54 7.91 4.59 3.92
C GLU A 54 6.83 4.22 4.94
N GLY A 55 5.89 5.14 5.22
CA GLY A 55 4.75 4.87 6.09
C GLY A 55 3.85 3.76 5.55
N LEU A 56 3.67 3.67 4.23
CA LEU A 56 2.94 2.59 3.59
C LEU A 56 3.67 1.24 3.77
N GLN A 57 4.99 1.22 3.55
CA GLN A 57 5.80 0.03 3.79
C GLN A 57 5.70 -0.46 5.23
N GLN A 58 5.80 0.44 6.21
CA GLN A 58 5.69 0.08 7.63
C GLN A 58 4.33 -0.54 7.96
N LYS A 59 3.25 -0.02 7.39
CA LYS A 59 1.91 -0.62 7.54
C LYS A 59 1.82 -2.00 6.90
N ALA A 60 2.44 -2.20 5.74
CA ALA A 60 2.48 -3.51 5.10
C ALA A 60 3.27 -4.53 5.95
N GLU A 61 4.42 -4.12 6.50
CA GLU A 61 5.20 -4.95 7.43
C GLU A 61 4.41 -5.27 8.70
N ALA A 62 3.63 -4.32 9.22
CA ALA A 62 2.74 -4.56 10.35
C ALA A 62 1.66 -5.59 10.00
N ALA A 63 1.01 -5.47 8.84
CA ALA A 63 0.05 -6.45 8.35
C ALA A 63 0.68 -7.85 8.22
N LEU A 64 1.92 -7.93 7.72
CA LEU A 64 2.64 -9.20 7.63
C LEU A 64 2.91 -9.85 8.98
N LYS A 65 3.18 -9.05 10.03
CA LYS A 65 3.37 -9.56 11.41
C LYS A 65 2.09 -10.12 12.01
N HIS A 66 0.93 -9.63 11.55
CA HIS A 66 -0.38 -10.08 12.03
C HIS A 66 -0.99 -11.20 11.19
N ILE A 67 -0.24 -11.83 10.29
CA ILE A 67 -0.75 -12.85 9.36
C ILE A 67 -1.41 -14.05 10.04
N GLU A 68 -1.02 -14.36 11.28
CA GLU A 68 -1.58 -15.46 12.09
C GLU A 68 -2.81 -15.03 12.92
N ASP A 69 -3.07 -13.73 13.06
CA ASP A 69 -4.17 -13.14 13.83
C ASP A 69 -5.15 -12.44 12.88
N VAL A 70 -6.17 -13.16 12.42
CA VAL A 70 -7.12 -12.70 11.38
C VAL A 70 -7.80 -11.37 11.75
N PRO A 71 -8.33 -11.16 12.98
CA PRO A 71 -8.83 -9.85 13.39
C PRO A 71 -7.81 -8.71 13.30
N ALA A 72 -6.59 -8.93 13.78
CA ALA A 72 -5.53 -7.91 13.71
C ALA A 72 -5.08 -7.66 12.26
N LEU A 73 -5.01 -8.71 11.44
CA LEU A 73 -4.70 -8.64 10.02
C LEU A 73 -5.73 -7.81 9.26
N LYS A 74 -7.03 -8.03 9.51
CA LYS A 74 -8.11 -7.27 8.87
C LYS A 74 -8.01 -5.78 9.16
N ASN A 75 -7.73 -5.41 10.41
CA ASN A 75 -7.50 -4.02 10.79
C ASN A 75 -6.26 -3.45 10.08
N ALA A 76 -5.14 -4.19 10.08
CA ALA A 76 -3.91 -3.75 9.43
C ALA A 76 -4.05 -3.61 7.89
N ILE A 77 -4.81 -4.50 7.23
CA ILE A 77 -5.13 -4.41 5.80
C ILE A 77 -5.99 -3.18 5.53
N THR A 78 -6.95 -2.87 6.39
CA THR A 78 -7.80 -1.67 6.25
C THR A 78 -6.97 -0.40 6.38
N GLU A 79 -6.08 -0.32 7.38
CA GLU A 79 -5.16 0.82 7.53
C GLU A 79 -4.18 0.96 6.34
N LEU A 80 -3.73 -0.17 5.79
CA LEU A 80 -2.90 -0.19 4.59
C LEU A 80 -3.67 0.30 3.36
N GLU A 81 -4.94 -0.08 3.23
CA GLU A 81 -5.83 0.36 2.16
C GLU A 81 -6.07 1.88 2.21
N ASP A 82 -6.33 2.43 3.39
CA ASP A 82 -6.52 3.86 3.57
C ASP A 82 -5.25 4.65 3.26
N ALA A 83 -4.09 4.15 3.68
CA ALA A 83 -2.81 4.78 3.39
C ALA A 83 -2.46 4.79 1.90
N VAL A 84 -2.77 3.72 1.16
CA VAL A 84 -2.54 3.71 -0.30
C VAL A 84 -3.53 4.61 -1.03
N LYS A 85 -4.78 4.71 -0.57
CA LYS A 85 -5.79 5.65 -1.10
C LYS A 85 -5.35 7.11 -0.89
N GLU A 86 -4.74 7.43 0.26
CA GLU A 86 -4.20 8.77 0.51
C GLU A 86 -3.09 9.13 -0.49
N ILE A 87 -2.17 8.18 -0.74
CA ILE A 87 -1.13 8.35 -1.76
C ILE A 87 -1.74 8.56 -3.15
N ASP A 88 -2.77 7.80 -3.50
CA ASP A 88 -3.43 7.88 -4.80
C ASP A 88 -4.13 9.25 -4.98
N ALA A 89 -4.86 9.71 -3.97
CA ALA A 89 -5.52 11.02 -3.98
C ALA A 89 -4.51 12.17 -4.08
N GLU A 90 -3.40 12.11 -3.35
CA GLU A 90 -2.33 13.11 -3.46
C GLU A 90 -1.63 13.04 -4.83
N SER A 91 -1.48 11.84 -5.41
CA SER A 91 -0.99 11.64 -6.78
C SER A 91 -1.92 12.28 -7.82
N GLU A 92 -3.24 12.13 -7.68
CA GLU A 92 -4.23 12.76 -8.54
C GLU A 92 -4.18 14.29 -8.41
N ARG A 93 -4.17 14.81 -7.18
CA ARG A 93 -4.06 16.24 -6.90
C ARG A 93 -2.82 16.86 -7.56
N ARG A 94 -1.67 16.19 -7.45
CA ARG A 94 -0.42 16.64 -8.09
C ARG A 94 -0.42 16.51 -9.60
N SER A 95 -1.19 15.57 -10.15
CA SER A 95 -1.35 15.43 -11.60
C SER A 95 -2.24 16.54 -12.18
N MET A 96 -3.24 17.03 -11.43
CA MET A 96 -4.07 18.19 -11.81
C MET A 96 -3.34 19.54 -11.72
N ILE A 97 -2.32 19.68 -10.87
CA ILE A 97 -1.55 20.94 -10.76
C ILE A 97 -0.70 21.22 -12.02
N VAL A 98 -0.56 20.24 -12.93
CA VAL A 98 0.24 20.36 -14.16
C VAL A 98 -0.59 20.82 -15.37
N THR A 99 -1.90 21.09 -15.22
CA THR A 99 -2.74 21.75 -16.25
C THR A 99 -2.86 23.25 -15.98
#